data_AF-A0A8J7KS87-F1
#
_entry.id   AF-A0A8J7KS87-F1
#
_cell.length_a   1.000
_cell.length_b   1.000
_cell.length_c   1.000
_cell.angle_alpha   90.00
_cell.angle_beta   90.00
_cell.angle_gamma   90.00
#
_symmetry.space_group_name_H-M   'P 1'
#
loop_
_entity.id
_entity.type
_entity.pdbx_description
1 polymer ?
#
loop_
_entity_poly.entity_id
_entity_poly.type
_entity_poly.pdbx_seq_one_letter_code
_entity_poly.pdbx_strand_id
1 'polypeptide(L)'
;MSQLTTLLRRSWVLRAFFRRAAIATRITPWLALADLSPVRSAIEPLLAGADSDEERHYLLLAAAAGRTTEEITAFADRIRGQSAYWLDGHLRLVDPAVPGTVPIAQSTPTTCGSVSILMTRALLDPVYALSLTAGDAPFADRLAEEERRIHDATNRLWPRRLGTSPWGVAGALGRAYDWRLVDDTDPASIRAALRDAVAAVSAGHPVPVLIGDGYPRHYVLLIGPELTFYNPSGEVVQVAPEAFLAGDLGILGFRHVQGIVLPARVDRIH
;
A
#
# COMPACT_ATOMS: atom_id res chain seq x y z
N MET A 1 -4.85 45.50 10.99
CA MET A 1 -5.30 44.08 10.90
C MET A 1 -4.77 43.42 9.61
N SER A 2 -3.44 43.27 9.45
CA SER A 2 -2.88 42.65 8.22
C SER A 2 -1.56 41.86 8.42
N GLN A 3 -1.05 41.71 9.66
CA GLN A 3 0.25 41.05 9.87
C GLN A 3 0.23 39.85 10.84
N LEU A 4 -0.90 39.55 11.48
CA LEU A 4 -1.01 38.46 12.48
C LEU A 4 -1.47 37.11 11.89
N THR A 5 -2.00 37.07 10.66
CA THR A 5 -2.48 35.85 10.01
C THR A 5 -1.40 35.06 9.25
N THR A 6 -0.28 35.69 8.92
CA THR A 6 0.82 35.05 8.16
C THR A 6 1.77 34.24 9.06
N LEU A 7 1.82 34.54 10.37
CA LEU A 7 2.68 33.84 11.34
C LEU A 7 2.09 32.51 11.83
N LEU A 8 0.77 32.33 11.79
CA LEU A 8 0.11 31.09 12.24
C LEU A 8 0.08 29.99 11.16
N ARG A 9 0.21 30.33 9.87
CA ARG A 9 0.37 29.33 8.79
C ARG A 9 1.79 28.76 8.68
N ARG A 10 2.78 29.40 9.29
CA ARG A 10 4.18 28.92 9.35
C ARG A 10 4.43 27.88 10.46
N SER A 11 3.45 27.59 11.31
CA SER A 11 3.57 26.71 12.48
C SER A 11 3.33 25.22 12.17
N TRP A 12 2.64 24.88 11.07
CA TRP A 12 2.39 23.48 10.70
C TRP A 12 3.61 22.77 10.11
N VAL A 13 4.36 23.47 9.25
CA VAL A 13 5.55 22.93 8.57
C VAL A 13 6.66 22.57 9.57
N LEU A 14 6.83 23.36 10.63
CA LEU A 14 7.88 23.14 11.64
C LEU A 14 7.50 22.08 12.68
N ARG A 15 6.22 21.89 13.01
CA ARG A 15 5.79 20.82 13.94
C ARG A 15 5.76 19.43 13.29
N ALA A 16 5.54 19.35 11.98
CA ALA A 16 5.71 18.11 11.22
C ALA A 16 7.18 17.69 11.08
N PHE A 17 8.10 18.66 11.13
CA PHE A 17 9.55 18.43 10.94
C PHE A 17 10.19 17.66 12.12
N PHE A 18 9.75 17.90 13.36
CA PHE A 18 10.40 17.33 14.56
C PHE A 18 9.83 16.00 15.06
N ARG A 19 8.80 15.44 14.40
CA ARG A 19 8.36 14.04 14.64
C ARG A 19 8.84 13.06 13.56
N ARG A 20 9.52 13.54 12.52
CA ARG A 20 9.96 12.72 11.36
C ARG A 20 11.25 11.93 11.58
N ALA A 21 11.98 12.15 12.68
CA ALA A 21 13.26 11.49 12.96
C ALA A 21 13.14 10.03 13.49
N ALA A 22 12.00 9.35 13.27
CA ALA A 22 11.83 7.94 13.65
C ALA A 22 10.98 7.14 12.65
N ILE A 23 10.99 7.53 11.36
CA ILE A 23 10.23 6.86 10.29
C ILE A 23 11.16 6.06 9.36
N ALA A 24 12.29 5.59 9.87
CA ALA A 24 13.16 4.63 9.16
C ALA A 24 12.85 3.16 9.53
N THR A 25 11.84 2.89 10.36
CA THR A 25 11.86 1.66 11.19
C THR A 25 10.59 0.80 11.19
N ARG A 26 9.69 0.87 10.20
CA ARG A 26 8.53 -0.04 10.16
C ARG A 26 8.09 -0.60 8.79
N ILE A 27 8.95 -0.56 7.75
CA ILE A 27 8.78 -1.39 6.53
C ILE A 27 9.97 -2.37 6.35
N THR A 28 10.86 -2.42 7.34
CA THR A 28 12.12 -3.20 7.33
C THR A 28 11.99 -4.74 7.21
N PRO A 29 10.90 -5.43 7.64
CA PRO A 29 10.88 -6.90 7.56
C PRO A 29 10.67 -7.47 6.16
N TRP A 30 10.15 -6.69 5.20
CA TRP A 30 9.96 -7.17 3.82
C TRP A 30 11.29 -7.45 3.12
N LEU A 31 12.32 -6.67 3.45
CA LEU A 31 13.70 -6.91 2.99
C LEU A 31 14.31 -8.20 3.51
N ALA A 32 13.90 -8.66 4.69
CA ALA A 32 14.43 -9.88 5.30
C ALA A 32 13.93 -11.16 4.60
N LEU A 33 12.85 -11.06 3.82
CA LEU A 33 12.24 -12.17 3.08
C LEU A 33 12.60 -12.19 1.60
N ALA A 34 13.12 -11.08 1.06
CA ALA A 34 13.44 -10.98 -0.35
C ALA A 34 14.78 -11.66 -0.69
N ASP A 35 14.77 -12.56 -1.67
CA ASP A 35 16.00 -13.09 -2.25
C ASP A 35 16.65 -12.04 -3.15
N LEU A 36 17.62 -11.33 -2.60
CA LEU A 36 18.39 -10.33 -3.34
C LEU A 36 19.50 -10.94 -4.19
N SER A 37 19.72 -12.26 -4.14
CA SER A 37 20.82 -12.94 -4.85
C SER A 37 20.86 -12.65 -6.35
N PRO A 38 19.73 -12.55 -7.09
CA PRO A 38 19.76 -12.26 -8.53
C PRO A 38 20.37 -10.90 -8.89
N VAL A 39 20.30 -9.90 -7.99
CA VAL A 39 20.73 -8.52 -8.25
C VAL A 39 21.83 -8.03 -7.32
N ARG A 40 22.29 -8.86 -6.38
CA ARG A 40 23.24 -8.51 -5.31
C ARG A 40 24.47 -7.77 -5.81
N SER A 41 25.22 -8.36 -6.74
CA SER A 41 26.47 -7.77 -7.24
C SER A 41 26.27 -6.44 -7.96
N ALA A 42 25.07 -6.22 -8.52
CA ALA A 42 24.74 -4.99 -9.22
C ALA A 42 24.24 -3.88 -8.28
N ILE A 43 23.54 -4.23 -7.20
CA ILE A 43 23.00 -3.25 -6.26
C ILE A 43 24.02 -2.76 -5.24
N GLU A 44 25.01 -3.58 -4.86
CA GLU A 44 26.08 -3.19 -3.93
C GLU A 44 26.78 -1.85 -4.27
N PRO A 45 27.24 -1.61 -5.51
CA PRO A 45 27.83 -0.32 -5.86
C PRO A 45 26.82 0.83 -5.83
N LEU A 46 25.54 0.58 -6.12
CA LEU A 46 24.48 1.60 -6.04
C LEU A 46 24.23 2.01 -4.58
N LEU A 47 24.23 1.07 -3.64
CA LEU A 47 24.09 1.34 -2.20
C LEU A 47 25.30 2.09 -1.64
N ALA A 48 26.51 1.74 -2.10
CA ALA A 48 27.72 2.44 -1.72
C ALA A 48 27.74 3.88 -2.23
N GLY A 49 27.19 4.12 -3.42
CA GLY A 49 27.10 5.43 -4.05
C GLY A 49 25.85 6.26 -3.73
N ALA A 50 24.96 5.77 -2.86
CA ALA A 50 23.76 6.50 -2.45
C ALA A 50 24.10 7.70 -1.54
N ASP A 51 23.45 8.84 -1.77
CA ASP A 51 23.73 10.10 -1.07
C ASP A 51 23.04 10.17 0.30
N SER A 52 22.07 9.29 0.57
CA SER A 52 21.31 9.23 1.82
C SER A 52 20.89 7.81 2.21
N ASP A 53 20.51 7.62 3.48
CA ASP A 53 19.96 6.34 3.95
C ASP A 53 18.57 6.07 3.38
N GLU A 54 17.80 7.12 3.09
CA GLU A 54 16.53 7.02 2.38
C GLU A 54 16.71 6.47 0.96
N GLU A 55 17.72 6.95 0.21
CA GLU A 55 18.05 6.39 -1.10
C GLU A 55 18.43 4.91 -1.00
N ARG A 56 19.30 4.55 -0.04
CA ARG A 56 19.66 3.14 0.21
C ARG A 56 18.44 2.29 0.49
N HIS A 57 17.52 2.79 1.31
CA HIS A 57 16.28 2.12 1.64
C HIS A 57 15.42 1.85 0.39
N TYR A 58 15.21 2.85 -0.46
CA TYR A 58 14.39 2.66 -1.67
C TYR A 58 15.05 1.76 -2.72
N LEU A 59 16.38 1.77 -2.82
CA LEU A 59 17.11 0.81 -3.68
C LEU A 59 16.89 -0.62 -3.21
N LEU A 60 17.02 -0.86 -1.91
CA LEU A 60 16.73 -2.14 -1.29
C LEU A 60 15.28 -2.58 -1.56
N LEU A 61 14.32 -1.67 -1.41
CA LEU A 61 12.91 -1.96 -1.71
C LEU A 61 12.69 -2.29 -3.20
N ALA A 62 13.32 -1.57 -4.13
CA ALA A 62 13.24 -1.86 -5.56
C ALA A 62 13.78 -3.28 -5.87
N ALA A 63 14.88 -3.67 -5.24
CA ALA A 63 15.42 -5.02 -5.38
C ALA A 63 14.48 -6.09 -4.82
N ALA A 64 13.91 -5.85 -3.64
CA ALA A 64 12.94 -6.76 -3.04
C ALA A 64 11.63 -6.86 -3.84
N ALA A 65 11.29 -5.85 -4.65
CA ALA A 65 10.16 -5.88 -5.58
C ALA A 65 10.43 -6.79 -6.80
N GLY A 66 11.63 -7.37 -6.91
CA GLY A 66 12.02 -8.24 -8.01
C GLY A 66 12.33 -7.47 -9.30
N ARG A 67 12.68 -6.18 -9.20
CA ARG A 67 13.10 -5.35 -10.34
C ARG A 67 14.43 -5.83 -10.91
N THR A 68 14.61 -5.66 -12.22
CA THR A 68 15.88 -6.04 -12.86
C THR A 68 17.00 -5.07 -12.51
N THR A 69 18.25 -5.49 -12.74
CA THR A 69 19.42 -4.61 -12.58
C THR A 69 19.27 -3.30 -13.36
N GLU A 70 18.77 -3.34 -14.58
CA GLU A 70 18.57 -2.17 -15.44
C GLU A 70 17.52 -1.22 -14.84
N GLU A 71 16.39 -1.76 -14.36
CA GLU A 71 15.34 -0.97 -13.71
C GLU A 71 15.82 -0.31 -12.42
N ILE A 72 16.56 -1.07 -11.57
CA ILE A 72 17.11 -0.55 -10.32
C ILE A 72 18.16 0.53 -10.61
N THR A 73 18.99 0.36 -11.62
CA THR A 73 20.01 1.36 -12.00
C THR A 73 19.33 2.66 -12.49
N ALA A 74 18.34 2.55 -13.38
CA ALA A 74 17.60 3.71 -13.85
C ALA A 74 16.82 4.43 -12.72
N PHE A 75 16.29 3.66 -11.77
CA PHE A 75 15.65 4.19 -10.58
C PHE A 75 16.66 4.91 -9.68
N ALA A 76 17.84 4.31 -9.44
CA ALA A 76 18.92 4.91 -8.66
C ALA A 76 19.33 6.27 -9.20
N ASP A 77 19.50 6.38 -10.52
CA ASP A 77 19.84 7.64 -11.18
C ASP A 77 18.76 8.72 -11.01
N ARG A 78 17.49 8.33 -10.93
CA ARG A 78 16.37 9.26 -10.76
C ARG A 78 16.27 9.81 -9.34
N ILE A 79 16.55 8.96 -8.34
CA ILE A 79 16.42 9.33 -6.92
C ILE A 79 17.69 9.95 -6.34
N ARG A 80 18.84 9.82 -7.00
CA ARG A 80 20.13 10.31 -6.50
C ARG A 80 20.12 11.81 -6.21
N GLY A 81 20.55 12.17 -5.01
CA GLY A 81 20.65 13.56 -4.55
C GLY A 81 19.30 14.24 -4.37
N GLN A 82 18.18 13.51 -4.48
CA GLN A 82 16.86 14.06 -4.24
C GLN A 82 16.66 14.32 -2.75
N SER A 83 15.97 15.41 -2.42
CA SER A 83 15.65 15.72 -1.03
C SER A 83 14.70 14.67 -0.43
N ALA A 84 14.77 14.47 0.89
CA ALA A 84 13.82 13.62 1.61
C ALA A 84 12.35 14.02 1.37
N TYR A 85 12.06 15.31 1.16
CA TYR A 85 10.73 15.78 0.77
C TYR A 85 10.30 15.28 -0.60
N TRP A 86 11.21 15.30 -1.58
CA TRP A 86 10.94 14.79 -2.92
C TRP A 86 10.72 13.27 -2.88
N LEU A 87 11.57 12.54 -2.16
CA LEU A 87 11.45 11.08 -2.01
C LEU A 87 10.12 10.69 -1.35
N ASP A 88 9.75 11.31 -0.22
CA ASP A 88 8.48 11.07 0.47
C ASP A 88 7.28 11.36 -0.46
N GLY A 89 7.30 12.49 -1.17
CA GLY A 89 6.20 12.88 -2.06
C GLY A 89 6.03 12.01 -3.32
N HIS A 90 7.09 11.32 -3.77
CA HIS A 90 7.04 10.51 -4.99
C HIS A 90 7.00 9.00 -4.74
N LEU A 91 7.57 8.54 -3.63
CA LEU A 91 7.76 7.11 -3.35
C LEU A 91 6.88 6.61 -2.22
N ARG A 92 6.34 7.51 -1.37
CA ARG A 92 5.45 7.13 -0.26
C ARG A 92 4.07 7.76 -0.42
N LEU A 93 3.20 7.04 -1.14
CA LEU A 93 1.84 7.50 -1.43
C LEU A 93 0.93 7.59 -0.19
N VAL A 94 1.19 6.78 0.84
CA VAL A 94 0.45 6.79 2.10
C VAL A 94 1.37 6.47 3.27
N ASP A 95 1.12 7.10 4.42
CA ASP A 95 1.80 6.81 5.68
C ASP A 95 0.83 6.13 6.67
N PRO A 96 1.02 4.85 7.01
CA PRO A 96 0.17 4.17 7.98
C PRO A 96 0.25 4.77 9.39
N ALA A 97 1.26 5.59 9.69
CA ALA A 97 1.39 6.30 10.97
C ALA A 97 0.62 7.63 11.01
N VAL A 98 0.05 8.08 9.88
CA VAL A 98 -0.65 9.38 9.78
C VAL A 98 -2.05 9.19 9.20
N PRO A 99 -3.06 8.90 10.06
CA PRO A 99 -4.46 8.89 9.65
C PRO A 99 -4.90 10.26 9.09
N GLY A 100 -5.86 10.23 8.17
CA GLY A 100 -6.39 11.43 7.53
C GLY A 100 -6.67 11.25 6.03
N THR A 101 -6.96 12.34 5.35
CA THR A 101 -7.27 12.33 3.91
C THR A 101 -5.99 12.25 3.06
N VAL A 102 -6.03 11.44 2.02
CA VAL A 102 -4.96 11.32 1.00
C VAL A 102 -5.51 11.62 -0.39
N PRO A 103 -4.71 12.18 -1.32
CA PRO A 103 -5.18 12.60 -2.64
C PRO A 103 -5.34 11.44 -3.64
N ILE A 104 -5.65 10.25 -3.14
CA ILE A 104 -5.73 9.00 -3.90
C ILE A 104 -7.06 8.37 -3.56
N ALA A 105 -8.06 8.60 -4.40
CA ALA A 105 -9.41 8.07 -4.25
C ALA A 105 -9.84 7.37 -5.53
N GLN A 106 -10.69 6.36 -5.41
CA GLN A 106 -11.26 5.63 -6.53
C GLN A 106 -12.09 6.55 -7.44
N SER A 107 -11.92 6.40 -8.75
CA SER A 107 -12.62 7.25 -9.73
C SER A 107 -14.10 6.89 -9.90
N THR A 108 -14.50 5.65 -9.60
CA THR A 108 -15.89 5.17 -9.74
C THR A 108 -16.27 4.25 -8.58
N PRO A 109 -17.57 4.00 -8.30
CA PRO A 109 -17.98 3.08 -7.22
C PRO A 109 -17.51 1.63 -7.37
N THR A 110 -17.05 1.20 -8.55
CA THR A 110 -16.67 -0.20 -8.84
C THR A 110 -15.17 -0.43 -8.92
N THR A 111 -14.36 0.56 -8.57
CA THR A 111 -12.90 0.49 -8.69
C THR A 111 -12.16 0.45 -7.35
N CYS A 112 -12.87 0.26 -6.23
CA CYS A 112 -12.25 0.10 -4.90
C CYS A 112 -11.19 -1.03 -4.88
N GLY A 113 -11.47 -2.15 -5.56
CA GLY A 113 -10.50 -3.23 -5.75
C GLY A 113 -9.30 -2.83 -6.60
N SER A 114 -9.52 -2.12 -7.71
CA SER A 114 -8.45 -1.63 -8.60
C SER A 114 -7.50 -0.68 -7.89
N VAL A 115 -8.04 0.29 -7.13
CA VAL A 115 -7.22 1.23 -6.36
C VAL A 115 -6.52 0.54 -5.19
N SER A 116 -7.15 -0.45 -4.55
CA SER A 116 -6.48 -1.26 -3.52
C SER A 116 -5.29 -2.05 -4.08
N ILE A 117 -5.42 -2.61 -5.29
CA ILE A 117 -4.31 -3.28 -6.00
C ILE A 117 -3.20 -2.27 -6.33
N LEU A 118 -3.56 -1.12 -6.89
CA LEU A 118 -2.63 -0.04 -7.22
C LEU A 118 -1.84 0.42 -5.99
N MET A 119 -2.54 0.71 -4.89
CA MET A 119 -1.92 1.13 -3.64
C MET A 119 -1.02 0.04 -3.04
N THR A 120 -1.46 -1.23 -3.09
CA THR A 120 -0.62 -2.36 -2.66
C THR A 120 0.69 -2.41 -3.45
N ARG A 121 0.63 -2.29 -4.79
CA ARG A 121 1.82 -2.27 -5.64
C ARG A 121 2.71 -1.07 -5.33
N ALA A 122 2.15 0.11 -5.16
CA ALA A 122 2.92 1.32 -4.85
C ALA A 122 3.60 1.26 -3.47
N LEU A 123 2.98 0.60 -2.48
CA LEU A 123 3.58 0.40 -1.16
C LEU A 123 4.72 -0.63 -1.19
N LEU A 124 4.67 -1.62 -2.08
CA LEU A 124 5.67 -2.66 -2.20
C LEU A 124 6.79 -2.32 -3.18
N ASP A 125 6.55 -1.45 -4.15
CA ASP A 125 7.46 -1.21 -5.27
C ASP A 125 7.64 0.30 -5.50
N PRO A 126 8.78 0.88 -5.08
CA PRO A 126 9.02 2.30 -5.24
C PRO A 126 9.26 2.70 -6.70
N VAL A 127 9.65 1.77 -7.58
CA VAL A 127 9.75 2.05 -9.03
C VAL A 127 8.35 2.22 -9.60
N TYR A 128 7.40 1.38 -9.19
CA TYR A 128 5.98 1.53 -9.55
C TYR A 128 5.39 2.82 -8.98
N ALA A 129 5.63 3.13 -7.70
CA ALA A 129 5.18 4.39 -7.08
C ALA A 129 5.71 5.61 -7.85
N LEU A 130 7.00 5.61 -8.20
CA LEU A 130 7.61 6.68 -8.97
C LEU A 130 6.99 6.84 -10.36
N SER A 131 6.66 5.74 -11.03
CA SER A 131 6.01 5.79 -12.35
C SER A 131 4.64 6.48 -12.30
N LEU A 132 3.96 6.41 -11.16
CA LEU A 132 2.69 7.10 -10.93
C LEU A 132 2.89 8.58 -10.58
N THR A 133 3.97 8.95 -9.90
CA THR A 133 4.14 10.31 -9.36
C THR A 133 5.00 11.22 -10.24
N ALA A 134 5.96 10.69 -10.99
CA ALA A 134 6.98 11.48 -11.70
C ALA A 134 6.86 11.50 -13.24
N GLY A 135 5.63 11.45 -13.78
CA GLY A 135 5.37 11.54 -15.22
C GLY A 135 4.96 12.95 -15.70
N ASP A 136 4.87 13.11 -17.03
CA ASP A 136 4.56 14.40 -17.67
C ASP A 136 3.09 14.83 -17.57
N ALA A 137 2.17 13.88 -17.42
CA ALA A 137 0.75 14.16 -17.22
C ALA A 137 0.43 14.66 -15.78
N PRO A 138 -0.78 15.14 -15.49
CA PRO A 138 -1.23 15.31 -14.11
C PRO A 138 -1.26 13.96 -13.35
N PHE A 139 -0.96 13.99 -12.04
CA PHE A 139 -0.99 12.80 -11.18
C PHE A 139 -2.36 12.09 -11.20
N ALA A 140 -3.45 12.86 -11.10
CA ALA A 140 -4.81 12.33 -11.11
C ALA A 140 -5.13 11.56 -12.40
N ASP A 141 -4.65 12.04 -13.55
CA ASP A 141 -4.89 11.40 -14.85
C ASP A 141 -4.13 10.07 -14.95
N ARG A 142 -2.87 10.02 -14.47
CA ARG A 142 -2.11 8.76 -14.41
C ARG A 142 -2.73 7.76 -13.45
N LEU A 143 -3.21 8.22 -12.30
CA LEU A 143 -3.90 7.37 -11.33
C LEU A 143 -5.17 6.77 -11.95
N ALA A 144 -5.99 7.60 -12.60
CA ALA A 144 -7.21 7.16 -13.26
C ALA A 144 -6.92 6.20 -14.42
N GLU A 145 -5.89 6.46 -15.22
CA GLU A 145 -5.45 5.56 -16.29
C GLU A 145 -5.05 4.19 -15.73
N GLU A 146 -4.19 4.17 -14.72
CA GLU A 146 -3.71 2.93 -14.12
C GLU A 146 -4.85 2.16 -13.43
N GLU A 147 -5.75 2.86 -12.75
CA GLU A 147 -6.96 2.28 -12.15
C GLU A 147 -7.84 1.60 -13.22
N ARG A 148 -8.07 2.26 -14.37
CA ARG A 148 -8.82 1.69 -15.49
C ARG A 148 -8.12 0.49 -16.09
N ARG A 149 -6.80 0.57 -16.29
CA ARG A 149 -6.00 -0.55 -16.81
C ARG A 149 -6.09 -1.77 -15.90
N ILE A 150 -5.98 -1.58 -14.59
CA ILE A 150 -6.14 -2.65 -13.60
C ILE A 150 -7.57 -3.18 -13.62
N HIS A 151 -8.58 -2.30 -13.63
CA HIS A 151 -9.98 -2.69 -13.66
C HIS A 151 -10.31 -3.55 -14.90
N ASP A 152 -9.81 -3.16 -16.07
CA ASP A 152 -10.01 -3.91 -17.31
C ASP A 152 -9.32 -5.27 -17.26
N ALA A 153 -8.11 -5.34 -16.72
CA ALA A 153 -7.34 -6.58 -16.60
C ALA A 153 -7.96 -7.57 -15.61
N THR A 154 -8.46 -7.09 -14.47
CA THR A 154 -9.03 -7.95 -13.42
C THR A 154 -10.45 -8.41 -13.72
N ASN A 155 -11.17 -7.69 -14.59
CA ASN A 155 -12.58 -7.95 -14.90
C ASN A 155 -12.82 -8.50 -16.31
N ARG A 156 -11.82 -9.13 -16.94
CA ARG A 156 -11.97 -9.71 -18.28
C ARG A 156 -13.08 -10.77 -18.38
N LEU A 157 -13.27 -11.56 -17.32
CA LEU A 157 -14.29 -12.61 -17.22
C LEU A 157 -15.27 -12.37 -16.05
N TRP A 158 -15.24 -11.17 -15.45
CA TRP A 158 -16.08 -10.80 -14.32
C TRP A 158 -16.94 -9.58 -14.68
N PRO A 159 -18.22 -9.53 -14.28
CA PRO A 159 -19.05 -8.37 -14.56
C PRO A 159 -18.50 -7.12 -13.85
N ARG A 160 -18.00 -6.14 -14.61
CA ARG A 160 -17.41 -4.87 -14.10
C ARG A 160 -18.27 -4.15 -13.06
N ARG A 161 -19.60 -4.22 -13.20
CA ARG A 161 -20.58 -3.62 -12.27
C ARG A 161 -20.51 -4.19 -10.84
N LEU A 162 -19.90 -5.35 -10.67
CA LEU A 162 -19.73 -6.03 -9.37
C LEU A 162 -18.37 -5.70 -8.74
N GLY A 163 -17.65 -4.71 -9.26
CA GLY A 163 -16.32 -4.37 -8.79
C GLY A 163 -15.29 -5.39 -9.27
N THR A 164 -14.30 -5.70 -8.41
CA THR A 164 -13.24 -6.67 -8.70
C THR A 164 -13.44 -7.92 -7.83
N SER A 165 -13.35 -9.11 -8.42
CA SER A 165 -13.47 -10.35 -7.65
C SER A 165 -12.24 -10.60 -6.74
N PRO A 166 -12.37 -11.40 -5.65
CA PRO A 166 -11.22 -11.74 -4.79
C PRO A 166 -10.06 -12.41 -5.54
N TRP A 167 -10.35 -13.35 -6.44
CA TRP A 167 -9.32 -13.98 -7.28
C TRP A 167 -8.73 -13.00 -8.30
N GLY A 168 -9.48 -11.98 -8.72
CA GLY A 168 -8.99 -10.91 -9.58
C GLY A 168 -7.98 -10.04 -8.84
N VAL A 169 -8.26 -9.69 -7.57
CA VAL A 169 -7.31 -8.98 -6.70
C VAL A 169 -6.06 -9.83 -6.46
N ALA A 170 -6.21 -11.07 -5.99
CA ALA A 170 -5.08 -11.97 -5.75
C ALA A 170 -4.24 -12.18 -7.02
N GLY A 171 -4.89 -12.49 -8.16
CA GLY A 171 -4.22 -12.70 -9.44
C GLY A 171 -3.46 -11.47 -9.93
N ALA A 172 -3.98 -10.26 -9.70
CA ALA A 172 -3.29 -9.01 -10.05
C ALA A 172 -2.11 -8.70 -9.12
N LEU A 173 -2.15 -9.11 -7.85
CA LEU A 173 -1.02 -9.02 -6.93
C LEU A 173 0.03 -10.13 -7.19
N GLY A 174 -0.33 -11.14 -7.97
CA GLY A 174 0.57 -12.18 -8.47
C GLY A 174 0.47 -13.48 -7.68
N ARG A 175 1.23 -14.50 -8.11
CA ARG A 175 1.23 -15.85 -7.52
C ARG A 175 1.62 -15.91 -6.05
N ALA A 176 2.24 -14.84 -5.56
CA ALA A 176 2.60 -14.68 -4.16
C ALA A 176 1.40 -14.26 -3.29
N TYR A 177 0.20 -14.08 -3.84
CA TYR A 177 -1.01 -13.76 -3.08
C TYR A 177 -2.10 -14.80 -3.32
N ASP A 178 -2.83 -15.11 -2.26
CA ASP A 178 -4.03 -15.94 -2.27
C ASP A 178 -5.16 -15.24 -1.52
N TRP A 179 -6.38 -15.72 -1.70
CA TRP A 179 -7.56 -15.15 -1.06
C TRP A 179 -8.36 -16.22 -0.33
N ARG A 180 -9.03 -15.80 0.74
CA ARG A 180 -10.00 -16.65 1.42
C ARG A 180 -11.18 -15.84 1.91
N LEU A 181 -12.35 -16.48 1.89
CA LEU A 181 -13.52 -15.95 2.57
C LEU A 181 -13.31 -15.99 4.09
N VAL A 182 -13.97 -15.07 4.77
CA VAL A 182 -14.03 -15.01 6.22
C VAL A 182 -15.49 -15.10 6.60
N ASP A 183 -15.81 -16.10 7.42
CA ASP A 183 -17.06 -16.12 8.17
C ASP A 183 -16.83 -15.30 9.43
N ASP A 184 -17.39 -14.09 9.50
CA ASP A 184 -17.26 -13.22 10.65
C ASP A 184 -18.29 -13.49 11.75
N THR A 185 -19.22 -14.42 11.52
CA THR A 185 -20.12 -14.96 12.55
C THR A 185 -19.46 -16.07 13.38
N ASP A 186 -18.40 -16.69 12.85
CA ASP A 186 -17.53 -17.61 13.58
C ASP A 186 -16.35 -16.86 14.24
N PRO A 187 -16.31 -16.78 15.58
CA PRO A 187 -15.23 -16.11 16.30
C PRO A 187 -13.85 -16.73 16.07
N ALA A 188 -13.74 -17.99 15.64
CA ALA A 188 -12.45 -18.61 15.31
C ALA A 188 -11.93 -18.13 13.95
N SER A 189 -12.80 -18.12 12.94
CA SER A 189 -12.54 -17.61 11.59
C SER A 189 -12.07 -16.15 11.59
N ILE A 190 -12.82 -15.23 12.22
CA ILE A 190 -12.46 -13.80 12.25
C ILE A 190 -11.16 -13.54 13.02
N ARG A 191 -10.91 -14.24 14.13
CA ARG A 191 -9.65 -14.14 14.88
C ARG A 191 -8.47 -14.64 14.08
N ALA A 192 -8.63 -15.73 13.32
CA ALA A 192 -7.58 -16.22 12.43
C ALA A 192 -7.29 -15.21 11.32
N ALA A 193 -8.33 -14.64 10.70
CA ALA A 193 -8.21 -13.57 9.70
C ALA A 193 -7.45 -12.36 10.24
N LEU A 194 -7.83 -11.85 11.42
CA LEU A 194 -7.15 -10.73 12.06
C LEU A 194 -5.67 -11.04 12.31
N ARG A 195 -5.36 -12.20 12.92
CA ARG A 195 -3.96 -12.59 13.19
C ARG A 195 -3.12 -12.67 11.92
N ASP A 196 -3.63 -13.35 10.89
CA ASP A 196 -2.90 -13.52 9.62
C ASP A 196 -2.70 -12.16 8.93
N ALA A 197 -3.71 -11.29 8.94
CA ALA A 197 -3.63 -9.95 8.35
C ALA A 197 -2.62 -9.05 9.08
N VAL A 198 -2.66 -9.03 10.42
CA VAL A 198 -1.69 -8.30 11.24
C VAL A 198 -0.28 -8.83 11.01
N ALA A 199 -0.08 -10.16 10.98
CA ALA A 199 1.22 -10.75 10.69
C ALA A 199 1.76 -10.34 9.31
N ALA A 200 0.90 -10.32 8.28
CA ALA A 200 1.29 -9.91 6.93
C ALA A 200 1.70 -8.43 6.87
N VAL A 201 0.91 -7.50 7.44
CA VAL A 201 1.28 -6.08 7.44
C VAL A 201 2.47 -5.79 8.35
N SER A 202 2.63 -6.52 9.45
CA SER A 202 3.85 -6.48 10.27
C SER A 202 5.08 -6.95 9.50
N ALA A 203 4.92 -7.86 8.52
CA ALA A 203 5.98 -8.30 7.61
C ALA A 203 6.15 -7.36 6.40
N GLY A 204 5.40 -6.25 6.32
CA GLY A 204 5.49 -5.28 5.23
C GLY A 204 4.59 -5.57 4.02
N HIS A 205 3.64 -6.50 4.12
CA HIS A 205 2.69 -6.81 3.07
C HIS A 205 1.30 -6.22 3.35
N PRO A 206 0.87 -5.19 2.59
CA PRO A 206 -0.50 -4.70 2.67
C PRO A 206 -1.52 -5.81 2.35
N VAL A 207 -2.66 -5.78 3.03
CA VAL A 207 -3.69 -6.83 2.95
C VAL A 207 -5.01 -6.22 2.48
N PRO A 208 -5.42 -6.46 1.22
CA PRO A 208 -6.78 -6.14 0.80
C PRO A 208 -7.80 -6.93 1.62
N VAL A 209 -8.75 -6.22 2.23
CA VAL A 209 -9.85 -6.77 3.02
C VAL A 209 -11.14 -6.43 2.31
N LEU A 210 -11.94 -7.45 2.02
CA LEU A 210 -13.24 -7.34 1.41
C LEU A 210 -14.28 -7.24 2.53
N ILE A 211 -15.07 -6.16 2.51
CA ILE A 211 -16.12 -5.89 3.49
C ILE A 211 -17.49 -5.73 2.81
N GLY A 212 -18.56 -5.85 3.60
CA GLY A 212 -19.93 -5.74 3.11
C GLY A 212 -20.98 -5.86 4.21
N ASP A 213 -22.26 -5.90 3.82
CA ASP A 213 -23.40 -6.07 4.74
C ASP A 213 -24.25 -7.28 4.28
N GLY A 214 -23.74 -8.48 4.57
CA GLY A 214 -24.34 -9.76 4.16
C GLY A 214 -23.95 -10.25 2.76
N TYR A 215 -23.21 -9.44 1.99
CA TYR A 215 -22.58 -9.83 0.73
C TYR A 215 -21.37 -8.93 0.44
N PRO A 216 -20.34 -9.41 -0.29
CA PRO A 216 -19.15 -8.63 -0.59
C PRO A 216 -19.41 -7.38 -1.42
N ARG A 217 -18.85 -6.23 -1.00
CA ARG A 217 -19.18 -4.92 -1.60
C ARG A 217 -17.99 -4.00 -1.83
N HIS A 218 -17.04 -3.96 -0.89
CA HIS A 218 -16.02 -2.91 -0.87
C HIS A 218 -14.68 -3.47 -0.45
N TYR A 219 -13.62 -3.06 -1.14
CA TYR A 219 -12.27 -3.32 -0.67
C TYR A 219 -11.75 -2.14 0.12
N VAL A 220 -11.15 -2.44 1.26
CA VAL A 220 -10.26 -1.57 2.00
C VAL A 220 -8.90 -2.23 2.09
N LEU A 221 -7.84 -1.46 2.29
CA LEU A 221 -6.49 -1.98 2.34
C LEU A 221 -5.93 -1.80 3.74
N LEU A 222 -5.65 -2.90 4.44
CA LEU A 222 -4.90 -2.84 5.69
C LEU A 222 -3.43 -2.56 5.37
N ILE A 223 -2.90 -1.46 5.91
CA ILE A 223 -1.55 -0.95 5.60
C ILE A 223 -0.65 -0.85 6.83
N GLY A 224 -1.16 -1.11 8.04
CA GLY A 224 -0.37 -1.04 9.26
C GLY A 224 -0.88 -1.97 10.37
N PRO A 225 0.02 -2.43 11.26
CA PRO A 225 -0.30 -3.43 12.29
C PRO A 225 -1.24 -2.93 13.39
N GLU A 226 -1.34 -1.62 13.58
CA GLU A 226 -2.28 -0.97 14.51
C GLU A 226 -3.71 -0.89 13.94
N LEU A 227 -4.02 -1.74 12.94
CA LEU A 227 -5.25 -1.73 12.16
C LEU A 227 -5.52 -0.40 11.45
N THR A 228 -4.48 0.14 10.84
CA THR A 228 -4.60 1.28 9.93
C THR A 228 -5.03 0.80 8.55
N PHE A 229 -6.15 1.30 8.07
CA PHE A 229 -6.72 1.02 6.76
C PHE A 229 -6.61 2.24 5.86
N TYR A 230 -6.24 2.02 4.61
CA TYR A 230 -6.55 2.92 3.51
C TYR A 230 -7.92 2.53 2.94
N ASN A 231 -8.85 3.48 2.95
CA ASN A 231 -10.15 3.40 2.31
C ASN A 231 -10.05 4.04 0.92
N PRO A 232 -10.44 3.35 -0.16
CA PRO A 232 -10.46 3.91 -1.51
C PRO A 232 -11.34 5.16 -1.70
N SER A 233 -12.10 5.60 -0.69
CA SER A 233 -12.69 6.96 -0.63
C SER A 233 -11.65 8.09 -0.51
N GLY A 234 -10.37 7.77 -0.27
CA GLY A 234 -9.30 8.74 -0.06
C GLY A 234 -8.99 9.01 1.41
N GLU A 235 -9.22 8.04 2.29
CA GLU A 235 -9.06 8.20 3.73
C GLU A 235 -8.16 7.11 4.33
N VAL A 236 -7.37 7.49 5.31
CA VAL A 236 -6.59 6.59 6.16
C VAL A 236 -7.21 6.60 7.54
N VAL A 237 -7.72 5.45 7.97
CA VAL A 237 -8.54 5.29 9.17
C VAL A 237 -7.95 4.19 10.03
N GLN A 238 -7.81 4.45 11.32
CA GLN A 238 -7.44 3.41 12.29
C GLN A 238 -8.72 2.79 12.88
N VAL A 239 -8.75 1.46 12.93
CA VAL A 239 -9.88 0.69 13.47
C VAL A 239 -9.47 0.02 14.78
N ALA A 240 -10.38 0.00 15.76
CA ALA A 240 -10.14 -0.72 17.01
C ALA A 240 -10.17 -2.25 16.76
N PRO A 241 -9.24 -3.04 17.33
CA PRO A 241 -9.25 -4.50 17.20
C PRO A 241 -10.58 -5.15 17.57
N GLU A 242 -11.27 -4.60 18.59
CA GLU A 242 -12.57 -5.06 19.04
C GLU A 242 -13.65 -4.87 17.97
N ALA A 243 -13.61 -3.75 17.25
CA ALA A 243 -14.53 -3.46 16.16
C ALA A 243 -14.31 -4.42 14.98
N PHE A 244 -13.05 -4.72 14.64
CA PHE A 244 -12.73 -5.71 13.61
C PHE A 244 -13.24 -7.11 13.99
N LEU A 245 -13.00 -7.53 15.24
CA LEU A 245 -13.44 -8.84 15.74
C LEU A 245 -14.96 -8.97 15.86
N ALA A 246 -15.66 -7.85 16.09
CA ALA A 246 -17.12 -7.79 16.16
C ALA A 246 -17.79 -7.67 14.78
N GLY A 247 -17.04 -7.54 13.69
CA GLY A 247 -17.62 -7.22 12.38
C GLY A 247 -18.34 -5.88 12.39
N ASP A 248 -17.79 -4.87 13.07
CA ASP A 248 -18.31 -3.51 13.13
C ASP A 248 -17.34 -2.52 12.45
N LEU A 249 -17.14 -2.71 11.16
CA LEU A 249 -16.27 -1.87 10.33
C LEU A 249 -17.01 -0.68 9.72
N GLY A 250 -18.14 -0.24 10.29
CA GLY A 250 -18.98 0.82 9.71
C GLY A 250 -18.25 2.13 9.39
N ILE A 251 -17.16 2.43 10.11
CA ILE A 251 -16.27 3.57 9.83
C ILE A 251 -15.56 3.48 8.46
N LEU A 252 -15.43 2.26 7.92
CA LEU A 252 -14.91 1.95 6.59
C LEU A 252 -16.01 1.85 5.51
N GLY A 253 -17.28 2.06 5.90
CA GLY A 253 -18.45 2.10 5.02
C GLY A 253 -19.36 0.87 5.07
N PHE A 254 -18.89 -0.26 5.59
CA PHE A 254 -19.65 -1.51 5.73
C PHE A 254 -19.24 -2.24 7.00
N ARG A 255 -20.09 -3.11 7.55
CA ARG A 255 -19.83 -3.68 8.88
C ARG A 255 -18.98 -4.94 8.84
N HIS A 256 -19.31 -5.86 7.94
CA HIS A 256 -18.85 -7.24 8.04
C HIS A 256 -17.61 -7.52 7.20
N VAL A 257 -16.68 -8.32 7.75
CA VAL A 257 -15.53 -8.85 6.99
C VAL A 257 -16.00 -10.05 6.18
N GLN A 258 -15.74 -10.03 4.88
CA GLN A 258 -16.21 -11.04 3.93
C GLN A 258 -15.05 -11.87 3.35
N GLY A 259 -13.84 -11.29 3.31
CA GLY A 259 -12.67 -11.96 2.79
C GLY A 259 -11.39 -11.16 2.98
N ILE A 260 -10.27 -11.85 2.87
CA ILE A 260 -8.94 -11.23 2.92
C ILE A 260 -8.07 -11.78 1.80
N VAL A 261 -7.19 -10.94 1.26
CA VAL A 261 -6.18 -11.31 0.26
C VAL A 261 -4.81 -11.18 0.93
N LEU A 262 -4.14 -12.30 1.11
CA LEU A 262 -2.90 -12.41 1.88
C LEU A 262 -1.76 -12.87 0.98
N PRO A 263 -0.50 -12.58 1.33
CA PRO A 263 0.61 -13.30 0.77
C PRO A 263 0.41 -14.81 0.97
N ALA A 264 0.60 -15.60 -0.10
CA ALA A 264 0.64 -17.04 -0.04
C ALA A 264 1.77 -17.44 0.93
N ARG A 265 1.47 -18.30 1.91
CA ARG A 265 2.51 -18.81 2.82
C ARG A 265 3.59 -19.49 1.99
N VAL A 266 4.84 -19.08 2.18
CA VAL A 266 6.03 -19.75 1.61
C VAL A 266 6.31 -21.05 2.38
N ASP A 267 5.28 -21.86 2.61
CA ASP A 267 5.35 -23.13 3.32
C ASP A 267 4.55 -24.16 2.53
N ARG A 268 5.07 -24.57 1.38
CA ARG A 268 4.80 -25.85 0.69
C ARG A 268 5.62 -25.94 -0.59
N ILE A 269 6.91 -26.19 -0.44
CA ILE A 269 7.65 -27.02 -1.39
C ILE A 269 7.94 -28.31 -0.62
N HIS A 270 7.19 -29.37 -0.94
CA HIS A 270 7.58 -30.74 -0.64
C HIS A 270 8.49 -31.23 -1.76
#